data_AF-A0A2A5DGK7-F1
#
_entry.id   AF-A0A2A5DGK7-F1
#
_cell.length_a   1.000
_cell.length_b   1.000
_cell.length_c   1.000
_cell.angle_alpha   90.00
_cell.angle_beta   90.00
_cell.angle_gamma   90.00
#
_symmetry.space_group_name_H-M   'P 1'
#
loop_
_entity.id
_entity.type
_entity.pdbx_description
1 polymer ?
#
loop_
_entity_poly.entity_id
_entity_poly.type
_entity_poly.pdbx_seq_one_letter_code
_entity_poly.pdbx_strand_id
1 'polypeptide(L)'
;MRINTLIEMIKNKIDHSELLEEIEKLKFNNFGCHWQLEDIMEKALEMDLRITLETAREIADKIENSFDANHGINWEIIEIHIEEFYLN
;
A
#
# COMPACT_ATOMS: atom_id res chain seq x y z
N MET A 1 -35.34 16.37 15.49
CA MET A 1 -34.74 15.28 14.69
C MET A 1 -33.58 14.70 15.49
N ARG A 2 -33.58 13.40 15.82
CA ARG A 2 -32.57 12.78 16.69
C ARG A 2 -31.26 12.60 15.90
N ILE A 3 -30.11 12.89 16.50
CA ILE A 3 -28.77 12.78 15.89
C ILE A 3 -28.57 11.41 15.20
N ASN A 4 -29.06 10.34 15.82
CA ASN A 4 -28.96 8.99 15.27
C ASN A 4 -29.69 8.82 13.92
N THR A 5 -30.79 9.54 13.70
CA THR A 5 -31.50 9.52 12.41
C THR A 5 -30.70 10.22 11.32
N LEU A 6 -29.96 11.28 11.67
CA LEU A 6 -29.11 12.00 10.71
C LEU A 6 -27.90 11.16 10.29
N ILE A 7 -27.29 10.43 11.23
CA ILE A 7 -26.18 9.52 10.96
C ILE A 7 -26.61 8.40 10.02
N GLU A 8 -27.77 7.78 10.26
CA GLU A 8 -28.31 6.74 9.37
C GLU A 8 -28.69 7.29 7.99
N MET A 9 -29.15 8.54 7.91
CA MET A 9 -29.42 9.21 6.63
C MET A 9 -28.13 9.57 5.86
N ILE A 10 -27.02 9.86 6.56
CA ILE A 10 -25.71 10.10 5.93
C ILE A 10 -25.13 8.78 5.44
N LYS A 11 -25.14 7.71 6.27
CA LYS A 11 -24.70 6.36 5.86
C LYS A 11 -25.44 5.86 4.63
N ASN A 12 -26.76 6.04 4.56
CA ASN A 12 -27.58 5.63 3.41
C ASN A 12 -27.45 6.56 2.18
N LYS A 13 -26.83 7.75 2.32
CA LYS A 13 -26.60 8.68 1.21
C LYS A 13 -25.22 8.57 0.59
N ILE A 14 -24.27 7.99 1.32
CA ILE A 14 -22.95 7.67 0.76
C ILE A 14 -23.09 6.30 0.12
N ASP A 15 -22.82 6.22 -1.18
CA ASP A 15 -22.83 4.94 -1.90
C ASP A 15 -21.78 4.03 -1.25
N HIS A 16 -22.25 2.95 -0.62
CA HIS A 16 -21.38 1.98 0.04
C HIS A 16 -20.36 1.38 -0.95
N SER A 17 -20.67 1.33 -2.25
CA SER A 17 -19.73 0.84 -3.26
C SER A 17 -18.56 1.78 -3.49
N GLU A 18 -18.78 3.10 -3.48
CA GLU A 18 -17.72 4.11 -3.60
C GLU A 18 -16.80 4.10 -2.37
N LEU A 19 -17.36 3.94 -1.17
CA LEU A 19 -16.58 3.76 0.06
C LEU A 19 -15.77 2.47 0.05
N LEU A 20 -16.33 1.37 -0.45
CA LEU A 20 -15.61 0.10 -0.56
C LEU A 20 -14.45 0.20 -1.55
N GLU A 21 -14.65 0.87 -2.68
CA GLU A 21 -13.60 1.12 -3.67
C GLU A 21 -12.45 1.96 -3.08
N GLU A 22 -12.78 3.00 -2.29
CA GLU A 22 -11.79 3.84 -1.62
C GLU A 22 -11.01 3.07 -0.54
N ILE A 23 -11.70 2.23 0.24
CA ILE A 23 -11.09 1.34 1.25
C ILE A 23 -10.20 0.29 0.58
N GLU A 24 -10.62 -0.27 -0.56
CA GLU A 24 -9.81 -1.20 -1.34
C GLU A 24 -8.54 -0.51 -1.85
N LYS A 25 -8.63 0.70 -2.42
CA LYS A 25 -7.46 1.49 -2.84
C LYS A 25 -6.49 1.73 -1.69
N LEU A 26 -6.99 2.04 -0.49
CA LEU A 26 -6.16 2.23 0.70
C LEU A 26 -5.49 0.94 1.18
N LYS A 27 -6.15 -0.22 1.03
CA LYS A 27 -5.56 -1.53 1.33
C LYS A 27 -4.45 -1.89 0.34
N PHE A 28 -4.63 -1.60 -0.95
CA PHE A 28 -3.64 -1.87 -1.99
C PHE A 28 -2.42 -0.94 -1.96
N ASN A 29 -2.49 0.14 -1.19
CA ASN A 29 -1.33 0.99 -0.97
C ASN A 29 -0.46 0.52 0.20
N ASN A 30 -0.90 -0.46 0.98
CA ASN A 30 -0.15 -0.95 2.14
C ASN A 30 0.34 -2.38 1.90
N PHE A 31 1.57 -2.67 2.34
CA PHE A 31 2.12 -4.02 2.39
C PHE A 31 2.80 -4.28 3.73
N GLY A 32 2.71 -5.50 4.23
CA GLY A 32 3.00 -5.77 5.64
C GLY A 32 2.15 -4.92 6.60
N CYS A 33 2.52 -4.86 7.87
CA CYS A 33 1.69 -4.20 8.89
C CYS A 33 1.79 -2.65 8.92
N HIS A 34 2.79 -2.05 8.26
CA HIS A 34 3.07 -0.62 8.38
C HIS A 34 3.66 0.05 7.12
N TRP A 35 3.93 -0.68 6.04
CA TRP A 35 4.60 -0.11 4.87
C TRP A 35 3.60 0.29 3.80
N GLN A 36 3.94 1.33 3.05
CA GLN A 36 3.16 1.85 1.94
C GLN A 36 3.98 1.85 0.65
N LEU A 37 3.31 1.85 -0.51
CA LEU A 37 3.97 1.94 -1.82
C LEU A 37 4.87 3.17 -1.91
N GLU A 38 4.47 4.26 -1.26
CA GLU A 38 5.24 5.49 -1.15
C GLU A 38 6.60 5.27 -0.48
N ASP A 39 6.72 4.34 0.47
CA ASP A 39 7.99 3.99 1.12
C ASP A 39 8.97 3.35 0.12
N ILE A 40 8.47 2.47 -0.77
CA ILE A 40 9.28 1.88 -1.85
C ILE A 40 9.74 2.98 -2.81
N MET A 41 8.84 3.90 -3.17
CA MET A 41 9.16 4.99 -4.09
C MET A 41 10.16 5.98 -3.49
N GLU A 42 10.02 6.31 -2.21
CA GLU A 42 10.96 7.15 -1.47
C GLU A 42 12.32 6.47 -1.39
N LYS A 43 12.34 5.18 -1.01
CA LYS A 43 13.59 4.42 -0.95
C LYS A 43 14.28 4.31 -2.31
N ALA A 44 13.52 4.05 -3.38
CA ALA A 44 14.08 4.04 -4.73
C ALA A 44 14.68 5.40 -5.11
N LEU A 45 14.05 6.51 -4.71
CA LEU A 45 14.59 7.84 -4.94
C LEU A 45 15.88 8.09 -4.17
N GLU A 46 16.01 7.60 -2.93
CA GLU A 46 17.26 7.61 -2.16
C GLU A 46 18.38 6.83 -2.86
N MET A 47 18.03 5.81 -3.63
CA MET A 47 18.93 4.99 -4.46
C MET A 47 19.17 5.59 -5.86
N ASP A 48 18.79 6.85 -6.10
CA ASP A 48 18.85 7.54 -7.41
C ASP A 48 18.01 6.88 -8.53
N LEU A 49 16.99 6.09 -8.17
CA LEU A 49 16.03 5.48 -9.10
C LEU A 49 14.68 6.22 -9.08
N ARG A 50 14.07 6.38 -10.26
CA ARG A 50 12.70 6.90 -10.38
C ARG A 50 11.79 5.80 -10.90
N ILE A 51 10.94 5.30 -10.01
CA ILE A 51 10.01 4.21 -10.31
C ILE A 51 8.58 4.72 -10.43
N THR A 52 7.75 4.01 -11.19
CA THR A 52 6.31 4.31 -11.27
C THR A 52 5.58 3.66 -10.10
N LEU A 53 4.34 4.11 -9.84
CA LEU A 53 3.46 3.46 -8.86
C LEU A 53 3.20 1.98 -9.22
N GLU A 54 3.12 1.65 -10.51
CA GLU A 54 2.95 0.28 -10.98
C GLU A 54 4.16 -0.58 -10.64
N THR A 55 5.38 -0.07 -10.87
CA THR A 55 6.63 -0.73 -10.44
C THR A 55 6.68 -0.91 -8.92
N ALA A 56 6.30 0.12 -8.15
CA ALA A 56 6.25 0.01 -6.69
C ALA A 56 5.30 -1.08 -6.22
N ARG A 57 4.14 -1.25 -6.89
CA ARG A 57 3.20 -2.36 -6.60
C ARG A 57 3.82 -3.72 -6.89
N GLU A 58 4.47 -3.89 -8.03
CA GLU A 58 5.12 -5.16 -8.36
C GLU A 58 6.21 -5.54 -7.36
N ILE A 59 6.97 -4.54 -6.87
CA ILE A 59 7.97 -4.73 -5.82
C ILE A 59 7.29 -5.10 -4.49
N ALA A 60 6.23 -4.40 -4.10
CA ALA A 60 5.45 -4.72 -2.90
C ALA A 60 4.89 -6.15 -2.95
N ASP A 61 4.29 -6.55 -4.08
CA ASP A 61 3.77 -7.90 -4.29
C ASP A 61 4.89 -8.94 -4.15
N LYS A 62 6.09 -8.68 -4.66
CA LYS A 62 7.26 -9.58 -4.47
C LYS A 62 7.70 -9.66 -3.01
N ILE A 63 7.73 -8.53 -2.31
CA ILE A 63 8.05 -8.49 -0.88
C ILE A 63 7.03 -9.36 -0.13
N GLU A 64 5.73 -9.16 -0.33
CA GLU A 64 4.69 -9.94 0.36
C GLU A 64 4.76 -11.44 0.07
N ASN A 65 5.04 -11.81 -1.18
CA ASN A 65 5.13 -13.22 -1.59
C ASN A 65 6.42 -13.92 -1.14
N SER A 66 7.47 -13.17 -0.83
CA SER A 66 8.75 -13.71 -0.32
C SER A 66 8.86 -13.64 1.21
N PHE A 67 7.90 -12.99 1.87
CA PHE A 67 7.97 -12.67 3.29
C PHE A 67 7.68 -13.88 4.20
N ASP A 68 8.63 -14.17 5.11
CA ASP A 68 8.40 -15.00 6.31
C ASP A 68 7.97 -14.08 7.47
N ALA A 69 6.78 -14.34 8.02
CA ALA A 69 6.19 -13.60 9.14
C ALA A 69 7.11 -13.45 10.37
N ASN A 70 8.16 -14.25 10.50
CA ASN A 70 9.12 -14.18 11.59
C ASN A 70 10.17 -13.06 11.48
N HIS A 71 10.44 -12.52 10.28
CA HIS A 71 11.59 -11.61 10.07
C HIS A 71 11.24 -10.11 9.97
N GLY A 72 9.97 -9.75 9.76
CA GLY A 72 9.57 -8.33 9.65
C GLY A 72 10.04 -7.68 8.33
N ILE A 73 9.21 -6.81 7.74
CA ILE A 73 9.66 -5.99 6.61
C ILE A 73 10.42 -4.79 7.18
N ASN A 74 11.61 -4.52 6.64
CA ASN A 74 12.44 -3.37 7.00
C ASN A 74 13.00 -2.71 5.73
N TRP A 75 13.72 -1.59 5.89
CA TRP A 75 14.30 -0.87 4.76
C TRP A 75 15.29 -1.68 3.92
N GLU A 76 16.08 -2.57 4.54
CA GLU A 76 17.04 -3.42 3.81
C GLU A 76 16.32 -4.40 2.89
N ILE A 77 15.19 -4.96 3.34
CA ILE A 77 14.35 -5.84 2.49
C ILE A 77 13.79 -5.07 1.30
N ILE A 78 13.31 -3.84 1.52
CA ILE A 78 12.80 -2.98 0.44
C ILE A 78 13.91 -2.69 -0.57
N GLU A 79 15.11 -2.32 -0.11
CA GLU A 79 16.28 -2.07 -0.96
C GLU A 79 16.64 -3.30 -1.80
N ILE A 80 16.74 -4.48 -1.19
CA ILE A 80 17.06 -5.74 -1.89
C ILE A 80 16.06 -5.99 -3.02
N HIS A 81 14.76 -5.85 -2.78
CA HIS A 81 13.76 -6.11 -3.80
C HIS A 81 13.70 -5.03 -4.90
N ILE A 82 14.06 -3.78 -4.60
CA ILE A 82 14.27 -2.74 -5.63
C ILE A 82 15.47 -3.14 -6.51
N GLU A 83 16.60 -3.52 -5.92
CA GLU A 83 17.79 -3.94 -6.66
C GLU A 83 17.52 -5.15 -7.54
N GLU A 84 16.88 -6.19 -7.00
CA GLU A 84 16.50 -7.39 -7.75
C GLU A 84 15.56 -7.07 -8.91
N PHE A 85 14.71 -6.05 -8.79
CA PHE A 85 13.81 -5.64 -9.87
C PHE A 85 14.57 -5.01 -11.05
N TYR A 86 15.65 -4.28 -10.79
CA TYR A 86 16.40 -3.52 -11.81
C TYR A 86 17.68 -4.20 -12.31
N LEU A 87 18.24 -5.15 -11.55
CA LEU A 87 19.46 -5.88 -11.91
C LEU A 87 19.18 -7.20 -12.67
N ASN A 88 17.91 -7.56 -12.88
CA ASN A 88 17.46 -8.67 -13.74
C ASN A 88 16.95 -8.17 -15.10
#